data_AF-A0A0E3RLY6-F1
#
_entry.id   AF-A0A0E3RLY6-F1
#
_cell.length_a   1.000
_cell.length_b   1.000
_cell.length_c   1.000
_cell.angle_alpha   90.00
_cell.angle_beta   90.00
_cell.angle_gamma   90.00
#
_symmetry.space_group_name_H-M   'P 1'
#
loop_
_entity.id
_entity.type
_entity.pdbx_description
1 polymer ?
#
loop_
_entity_poly.entity_id
_entity_poly.type
_entity_poly.pdbx_seq_one_letter_code
_entity_poly.pdbx_strand_id
1 'polypeptide(L)'
;MLTPAFAHIPVFEGGGKSPETATHVENPEKSRVLYGQLSEENIHYYSFEVEKGERILLGLIVPAGLEGRIYDPEVDITGAEFFTPDLILMGPGLSSEGEVPENTKIPEGYGVKVFPGKRTGSAIYEGFSPSAFYSLAREDFQAPESGTYYAAVSSAGGEGNYGVVLGYRERFSLSEWLSIPLKQIKTYRWEGQSLPFIFLPLGITLAAGILVILHKKEAAAGFNPARWAGLFSGLFFLGTGFSLIFQMLYSLSRSSYSPEVIITVFLALASSGFGVIALVLSMKDERYGEKSTQKRLYFFVLGLAGLLFWAGWILGPILAFEAAVLPWKRKG
;
A
#
# COMPACT_ATOMS: atom_id res chain seq x y z
N MET A 1 -20.22 -19.58 -0.09
CA MET A 1 -19.41 -18.72 -0.98
C MET A 1 -18.54 -17.85 -0.09
N LEU A 2 -17.22 -17.96 -0.24
CA LEU A 2 -16.25 -17.17 0.52
C LEU A 2 -16.18 -15.77 -0.11
N THR A 3 -16.40 -14.72 0.67
CA THR A 3 -16.06 -13.36 0.26
C THR A 3 -14.56 -13.19 0.48
N PRO A 4 -13.75 -13.03 -0.59
CA PRO A 4 -12.35 -12.66 -0.42
C PRO A 4 -12.29 -11.26 0.22
N ALA A 5 -11.28 -11.03 1.05
CA ALA A 5 -10.89 -9.67 1.38
C ALA A 5 -10.27 -9.04 0.13
N PHE A 6 -10.81 -7.91 -0.30
CA PHE A 6 -10.33 -7.01 -1.33
C PHE A 6 -9.33 -5.99 -0.78
N ALA A 7 -9.35 -5.69 0.53
CA ALA A 7 -8.47 -4.70 1.14
C ALA A 7 -7.70 -5.29 2.33
N HIS A 8 -6.37 -5.21 2.24
CA HIS A 8 -5.46 -5.62 3.31
C HIS A 8 -4.76 -4.40 3.90
N ILE A 9 -4.55 -4.39 5.23
CA ILE A 9 -3.75 -3.34 5.87
C ILE A 9 -2.27 -3.68 5.75
N PRO A 10 -1.44 -2.81 5.13
CA PRO A 10 0.00 -3.00 5.11
C PRO A 10 0.62 -2.78 6.50
N VAL A 11 1.49 -3.71 6.92
CA VAL A 11 2.28 -3.63 8.15
C VAL A 11 3.75 -3.91 7.81
N PHE A 12 4.68 -3.11 8.35
CA PHE A 12 6.12 -3.16 8.01
C PHE A 12 6.98 -3.31 9.28
N GLU A 13 6.66 -4.28 10.12
CA GLU A 13 7.34 -4.51 11.41
C GLU A 13 8.45 -5.57 11.31
N GLY A 14 8.60 -6.24 10.16
CA GLY A 14 9.49 -7.39 10.01
C GLY A 14 9.03 -8.60 10.84
N GLY A 15 9.67 -9.75 10.64
CA GLY A 15 9.42 -10.92 11.49
C GLY A 15 10.48 -11.04 12.58
N GLY A 16 10.12 -11.71 13.67
CA GLY A 16 11.08 -12.16 14.67
C GLY A 16 12.03 -13.22 14.11
N LYS A 17 13.17 -13.46 14.76
CA LYS A 17 14.16 -14.47 14.32
C LYS A 17 13.96 -15.86 14.94
N SER A 18 12.95 -15.99 15.78
CA SER A 18 12.60 -17.19 16.54
C SER A 18 11.19 -17.05 17.10
N PRO A 19 10.53 -18.15 17.50
CA PRO A 19 9.21 -18.11 18.14
C PRO A 19 9.15 -17.16 19.34
N GLU A 20 10.19 -17.11 20.18
CA GLU A 20 10.24 -16.27 21.39
C GLU A 20 10.30 -14.77 21.06
N THR A 21 10.85 -14.44 19.89
CA THR A 21 10.99 -13.06 19.39
C THR A 21 9.99 -12.73 18.30
N ALA A 22 9.03 -13.62 18.03
CA ALA A 22 8.10 -13.50 16.93
C ALA A 22 7.32 -12.18 17.02
N THR A 23 7.10 -11.55 15.86
CA THR A 23 6.28 -10.33 15.81
C THR A 23 4.84 -10.72 16.09
N HIS A 24 4.31 -10.26 17.22
CA HIS A 24 2.95 -10.58 17.64
C HIS A 24 1.91 -9.82 16.80
N VAL A 25 0.92 -10.54 16.27
CA VAL A 25 -0.15 -10.00 15.44
C VAL A 25 -1.46 -10.03 16.19
N GLU A 26 -1.91 -8.86 16.63
CA GLU A 26 -3.19 -8.70 17.30
C GLU A 26 -4.38 -8.81 16.34
N ASN A 27 -5.48 -9.42 16.81
CA ASN A 27 -6.73 -9.64 16.06
C ASN A 27 -6.46 -10.35 14.72
N PRO A 28 -6.01 -11.62 14.73
CA PRO A 28 -5.58 -12.32 13.53
C PRO A 28 -6.70 -12.54 12.50
N GLU A 29 -7.97 -12.36 12.87
CA GLU A 29 -9.05 -12.40 11.90
C GLU A 29 -9.12 -11.13 11.04
N LYS A 30 -8.52 -10.01 11.47
CA LYS A 30 -8.46 -8.77 10.71
C LYS A 30 -7.47 -8.91 9.56
N SER A 31 -7.91 -8.55 8.35
CA SER A 31 -7.13 -8.77 7.13
C SER A 31 -5.95 -7.80 7.01
N ARG A 32 -4.73 -8.36 7.02
CA ARG A 32 -3.47 -7.62 6.97
C ARG A 32 -2.48 -8.30 6.03
N VAL A 33 -1.55 -7.52 5.48
CA VAL A 33 -0.33 -8.05 4.88
C VAL A 33 0.86 -7.58 5.71
N LEU A 34 1.61 -8.53 6.24
CA LEU A 34 2.83 -8.33 7.01
C LEU A 34 4.01 -8.37 6.04
N TYR A 35 4.49 -7.20 5.65
CA TYR A 35 5.59 -7.04 4.72
C TYR A 35 6.93 -7.23 5.42
N GLY A 36 7.83 -7.95 4.77
CA GLY A 36 9.19 -8.17 5.22
C GLY A 36 10.14 -8.42 4.06
N GLN A 37 11.42 -8.52 4.40
CA GLN A 37 12.49 -8.89 3.48
C GLN A 37 13.29 -10.00 4.14
N LEU A 38 13.49 -11.11 3.43
CA LEU A 38 14.44 -12.14 3.85
C LEU A 38 15.79 -11.83 3.23
N SER A 39 16.84 -11.97 4.03
CA SER A 39 18.19 -12.23 3.52
C SER A 39 18.47 -13.73 3.57
N GLU A 40 19.58 -14.17 3.00
CA GLU A 40 19.99 -15.59 3.02
C GLU A 40 19.93 -16.19 4.43
N GLU A 41 19.46 -17.44 4.51
CA GLU A 41 19.37 -18.29 5.70
C GLU A 41 18.52 -17.74 6.88
N ASN A 42 17.83 -16.62 6.70
CA ASN A 42 16.95 -16.07 7.72
C ASN A 42 15.54 -16.66 7.65
N ILE A 43 14.97 -16.95 8.82
CA ILE A 43 13.55 -17.27 8.99
C ILE A 43 12.92 -16.15 9.80
N HIS A 44 11.77 -15.67 9.32
CA HIS A 44 10.97 -14.64 9.98
C HIS A 44 9.70 -15.22 10.57
N TYR A 45 9.45 -14.96 11.85
CA TYR A 45 8.34 -15.51 12.64
C TYR A 45 7.33 -14.44 13.02
N TYR A 46 6.05 -14.78 12.89
CA TYR A 46 4.89 -14.01 13.32
C TYR A 46 4.03 -14.88 14.23
N SER A 47 3.62 -14.38 15.38
CA SER A 47 2.78 -15.12 16.34
C SER A 47 1.38 -14.52 16.42
N PHE A 48 0.38 -15.35 16.65
CA PHE A 48 -1.00 -14.92 16.84
C PHE A 48 -1.79 -15.93 17.68
N GLU A 49 -2.81 -15.48 18.39
CA GLU A 49 -3.66 -16.33 19.22
C GLU A 49 -4.98 -16.63 18.52
N VAL A 50 -5.41 -17.89 18.57
CA VAL A 50 -6.72 -18.32 18.05
C VAL A 50 -7.36 -19.33 18.99
N GLU A 51 -8.68 -19.36 18.98
CA GLU A 51 -9.46 -20.37 19.67
C GLU A 51 -9.75 -21.58 18.78
N LYS A 52 -9.93 -22.75 19.40
CA LYS A 52 -10.30 -23.98 18.73
C LYS A 52 -11.54 -23.79 17.85
N GLY A 53 -11.44 -24.20 16.60
CA GLY A 53 -12.48 -24.09 15.59
C GLY A 53 -12.53 -22.73 14.88
N GLU A 54 -11.77 -21.74 15.34
CA GLU A 54 -11.62 -20.48 14.61
C GLU A 54 -10.87 -20.68 13.29
N ARG A 55 -11.18 -19.82 12.34
CA ARG A 55 -10.62 -19.86 10.99
C ARG A 55 -9.27 -19.15 10.98
N ILE A 56 -8.27 -19.81 10.43
CA ILE A 56 -6.98 -19.20 10.10
C ILE A 56 -6.89 -19.11 8.58
N LEU A 57 -6.86 -17.88 8.06
CA LEU A 57 -6.55 -17.60 6.67
C LEU A 57 -5.12 -17.09 6.60
N LEU A 58 -4.24 -17.83 5.93
CA LEU A 58 -2.84 -17.50 5.77
C LEU A 58 -2.46 -17.51 4.29
N GLY A 59 -1.55 -16.64 3.87
CA GLY A 59 -1.00 -16.64 2.53
C GLY A 59 0.38 -16.03 2.47
N LEU A 60 1.08 -16.29 1.38
CA LEU A 60 2.42 -15.78 1.11
C LEU A 60 2.44 -15.15 -0.28
N ILE A 61 2.91 -13.91 -0.34
CA ILE A 61 3.05 -13.14 -1.57
C ILE A 61 4.48 -12.63 -1.74
N VAL A 62 4.89 -12.44 -2.99
CA VAL A 62 6.16 -11.79 -3.37
C VAL A 62 5.89 -10.76 -4.47
N PRO A 63 6.68 -9.68 -4.59
CA PRO A 63 6.42 -8.66 -5.59
C PRO A 63 6.63 -9.20 -7.01
N ALA A 64 5.86 -8.69 -7.98
CA ALA A 64 6.03 -9.05 -9.39
C ALA A 64 7.17 -8.27 -10.08
N GLY A 65 7.94 -7.48 -9.32
CA GLY A 65 9.08 -6.69 -9.80
C GLY A 65 10.38 -7.49 -9.96
N LEU A 66 11.43 -6.82 -10.43
CA LEU A 66 12.75 -7.43 -10.63
C LEU A 66 13.41 -7.92 -9.33
N GLU A 67 13.02 -7.38 -8.17
CA GLU A 67 13.46 -7.84 -6.85
C GLU A 67 12.95 -9.24 -6.48
N GLY A 68 11.94 -9.77 -7.18
CA GLY A 68 11.50 -11.15 -7.02
C GLY A 68 12.40 -12.16 -7.74
N ARG A 69 13.54 -11.73 -8.32
CA ARG A 69 14.52 -12.60 -8.98
C ARG A 69 15.75 -12.73 -8.10
N ILE A 70 16.22 -13.97 -7.94
CA ILE A 70 17.54 -14.27 -7.41
C ILE A 70 18.54 -13.86 -8.49
N TYR A 71 19.22 -12.76 -8.26
CA TYR A 71 20.16 -12.22 -9.23
C TYR A 71 21.49 -12.95 -9.12
N ASP A 72 21.76 -13.83 -10.08
CA ASP A 72 23.10 -14.33 -10.36
C ASP A 72 23.73 -13.44 -11.45
N PRO A 73 24.78 -12.65 -11.14
CA PRO A 73 25.44 -11.77 -12.11
C PRO A 73 26.04 -12.51 -13.31
N GLU A 74 26.22 -13.83 -13.24
CA GLU A 74 26.72 -14.66 -14.34
C GLU A 74 25.60 -15.26 -15.22
N VAL A 75 24.34 -15.12 -14.82
CA VAL A 75 23.17 -15.65 -15.54
C VAL A 75 22.42 -14.51 -16.23
N ASP A 76 22.10 -14.70 -17.52
CA ASP A 76 21.26 -13.77 -18.27
C ASP A 76 19.94 -13.52 -17.51
N ILE A 77 19.43 -12.30 -17.53
CA ILE A 77 18.21 -11.88 -16.81
C ILE A 77 17.02 -12.79 -17.18
N THR A 78 17.04 -13.41 -18.35
CA THR A 78 16.04 -14.37 -18.84
C THR A 78 16.07 -15.73 -18.12
N GLY A 79 17.18 -16.10 -17.47
CA GLY A 79 17.40 -17.36 -16.74
C GLY A 79 17.47 -17.22 -15.21
N ALA A 80 17.36 -16.01 -14.65
CA ALA A 80 17.36 -15.80 -13.21
C ALA A 80 16.21 -16.53 -12.51
N GLU A 81 16.54 -17.32 -11.48
CA GLU A 81 15.54 -18.02 -10.65
C GLU A 81 14.70 -17.01 -9.88
N PHE A 82 13.46 -17.37 -9.53
CA PHE A 82 12.57 -16.50 -8.77
C PHE A 82 12.71 -16.78 -7.27
N PHE A 83 12.66 -15.72 -6.48
CA PHE A 83 12.56 -15.82 -5.04
C PHE A 83 11.18 -16.41 -4.67
N THR A 84 11.18 -17.68 -4.26
CA THR A 84 9.97 -18.42 -3.87
C THR A 84 10.14 -18.99 -2.46
N PRO A 85 10.04 -18.15 -1.42
CA PRO A 85 10.11 -18.63 -0.04
C PRO A 85 8.93 -19.54 0.29
N ASP A 86 9.13 -20.36 1.31
CA ASP A 86 8.13 -21.25 1.88
C ASP A 86 7.39 -20.57 3.03
N LEU A 87 6.11 -20.92 3.16
CA LEU A 87 5.28 -20.53 4.28
C LEU A 87 5.14 -21.72 5.22
N ILE A 88 5.42 -21.52 6.50
CA ILE A 88 5.37 -22.57 7.52
C ILE A 88 4.38 -22.15 8.58
N LEU A 89 3.42 -23.01 8.89
CA LEU A 89 2.49 -22.83 9.99
C LEU A 89 2.84 -23.79 11.12
N MET A 90 2.91 -23.27 12.34
CA MET A 90 3.14 -24.05 13.56
C MET A 90 2.03 -23.78 14.57
N GLY A 91 1.59 -24.81 15.27
CA GLY A 91 0.54 -24.63 16.27
C GLY A 91 0.16 -25.90 17.02
N PRO A 92 -0.56 -25.75 18.15
CA PRO A 92 -1.05 -26.87 18.93
C PRO A 92 -2.06 -27.69 18.11
N GLY A 93 -2.02 -29.01 18.30
CA GLY A 93 -2.95 -29.96 17.66
C GLY A 93 -2.82 -30.12 16.14
N LEU A 94 -1.88 -29.44 15.48
CA LEU A 94 -1.61 -29.63 14.05
C LEU A 94 -0.92 -30.98 13.80
N SER A 95 -1.23 -31.61 12.67
CA SER A 95 -0.42 -32.70 12.15
C SER A 95 0.79 -32.14 11.42
N SER A 96 1.94 -32.79 11.57
CA SER A 96 3.15 -32.41 10.84
C SER A 96 3.10 -32.87 9.37
N GLU A 97 3.22 -31.94 8.44
CA GLU A 97 3.12 -32.15 6.99
C GLU A 97 4.17 -31.31 6.25
N GLY A 98 4.85 -31.93 5.28
CA GLY A 98 5.91 -31.29 4.48
C GLY A 98 7.31 -31.40 5.09
N GLU A 99 8.32 -30.98 4.31
CA GLU A 99 9.72 -30.98 4.73
C GLU A 99 10.05 -29.67 5.43
N VAL A 100 10.41 -29.75 6.71
CA VAL A 100 10.75 -28.58 7.51
C VAL A 100 12.22 -28.19 7.28
N PRO A 101 12.52 -26.92 6.94
CA PRO A 101 13.91 -26.45 6.81
C PRO A 101 14.70 -26.65 8.13
N GLU A 102 15.96 -27.10 8.03
CA GLU A 102 16.76 -27.52 9.19
C GLU A 102 16.93 -26.46 10.29
N ASN A 103 17.01 -25.18 9.91
CA ASN A 103 17.15 -24.05 10.82
C ASN A 103 15.83 -23.59 11.48
N THR A 104 14.72 -24.27 11.19
CA THR A 104 13.40 -23.91 11.73
C THR A 104 13.27 -24.30 13.20
N LYS A 105 13.17 -23.29 14.06
CA LYS A 105 12.80 -23.47 15.48
C LYS A 105 11.29 -23.71 15.61
N ILE A 106 10.92 -24.83 16.21
CA ILE A 106 9.53 -25.24 16.45
C ILE A 106 9.30 -25.28 17.96
N PRO A 107 8.24 -24.65 18.50
CA PRO A 107 7.86 -24.80 19.91
C PRO A 107 7.56 -26.25 20.29
N GLU A 108 7.83 -26.62 21.54
CA GLU A 108 7.62 -27.98 22.03
C GLU A 108 6.14 -28.39 21.92
N GLY A 109 5.88 -29.60 21.42
CA GLY A 109 4.53 -30.15 21.26
C GLY A 109 3.72 -29.59 20.08
N TYR A 110 4.31 -28.71 19.25
CA TYR A 110 3.62 -28.13 18.11
C TYR A 110 3.73 -29.03 16.87
N GLY A 111 2.63 -29.10 16.12
CA GLY A 111 2.66 -29.63 14.76
C GLY A 111 3.03 -28.55 13.75
N VAL A 112 3.52 -28.97 12.58
CA VAL A 112 4.03 -28.06 11.55
C VAL A 112 3.49 -28.40 10.17
N LYS A 113 2.92 -27.42 9.47
CA LYS A 113 2.56 -27.56 8.06
C LYS A 113 3.44 -26.65 7.22
N VAL A 114 4.16 -27.24 6.27
CA VAL A 114 4.98 -26.50 5.30
C VAL A 114 4.22 -26.39 3.99
N PHE A 115 4.11 -25.16 3.49
CA PHE A 115 3.51 -24.81 2.20
C PHE A 115 4.63 -24.31 1.28
N PRO A 116 5.13 -25.17 0.38
CA PRO A 116 6.22 -24.79 -0.51
C PRO A 116 5.83 -23.63 -1.41
N GLY A 117 6.72 -22.64 -1.51
CA GLY A 117 6.53 -21.48 -2.37
C GLY A 117 6.48 -21.90 -3.83
N LYS A 118 5.29 -21.86 -4.44
CA LYS A 118 5.14 -22.19 -5.86
C LYS A 118 4.46 -21.04 -6.59
N ARG A 119 5.18 -20.45 -7.54
CA ARG A 119 4.58 -19.49 -8.44
C ARG A 119 3.64 -20.22 -9.39
N THR A 120 2.34 -20.10 -9.12
CA THR A 120 1.30 -20.63 -9.99
C THR A 120 0.58 -19.47 -10.69
N GLY A 121 0.46 -19.56 -12.02
CA GLY A 121 -0.22 -18.54 -12.81
C GLY A 121 0.54 -17.21 -12.97
N SER A 122 -0.23 -16.18 -13.27
CA SER A 122 0.22 -14.79 -13.47
C SER A 122 0.15 -13.98 -12.18
N ALA A 123 0.82 -12.82 -12.15
CA ALA A 123 0.72 -11.93 -11.00
C ALA A 123 -0.69 -11.37 -10.90
N ILE A 124 -1.11 -11.11 -9.67
CA ILE A 124 -2.39 -10.53 -9.31
C ILE A 124 -2.22 -9.01 -9.20
N TYR A 125 -3.20 -8.28 -9.75
CA TYR A 125 -3.31 -6.83 -9.60
C TYR A 125 -4.14 -6.47 -8.36
N GLU A 126 -3.66 -5.53 -7.56
CA GLU A 126 -4.38 -4.96 -6.40
C GLU A 126 -4.83 -3.52 -6.70
N GLY A 127 -6.11 -3.20 -6.48
CA GLY A 127 -6.72 -1.95 -6.93
C GLY A 127 -6.76 -0.78 -5.95
N PHE A 128 -6.64 -0.99 -4.63
CA PHE A 128 -6.60 0.12 -3.67
C PHE A 128 -5.26 0.83 -3.67
N SER A 129 -4.18 0.06 -3.84
CA SER A 129 -2.79 0.49 -3.93
C SER A 129 -2.15 -0.14 -5.18
N PRO A 130 -2.39 0.43 -6.38
CA PRO A 130 -2.07 -0.17 -7.69
C PRO A 130 -0.72 -0.89 -7.74
N SER A 131 -0.73 -2.20 -7.49
CA SER A 131 0.46 -3.04 -7.28
C SER A 131 0.27 -4.39 -7.94
N ALA A 132 1.36 -5.14 -8.09
CA ALA A 132 1.38 -6.47 -8.68
C ALA A 132 2.23 -7.44 -7.86
N PHE A 133 1.65 -8.59 -7.51
CA PHE A 133 2.32 -9.62 -6.70
C PHE A 133 2.00 -11.03 -7.19
N TYR A 134 2.89 -11.99 -6.91
CA TYR A 134 2.60 -13.40 -7.05
C TYR A 134 2.10 -13.95 -5.71
N SER A 135 1.02 -14.74 -5.74
CA SER A 135 0.58 -15.54 -4.60
C SER A 135 1.28 -16.89 -4.67
N LEU A 136 2.14 -17.19 -3.69
CA LEU A 136 2.91 -18.43 -3.64
C LEU A 136 2.20 -19.54 -2.88
N ALA A 137 1.47 -19.17 -1.82
CA ALA A 137 0.65 -20.07 -1.02
C ALA A 137 -0.58 -19.30 -0.50
N ARG A 138 -1.71 -19.99 -0.36
CA ARG A 138 -2.91 -19.45 0.28
C ARG A 138 -3.74 -20.57 0.85
N GLU A 139 -3.89 -20.57 2.16
CA GLU A 139 -4.43 -21.69 2.92
C GLU A 139 -5.50 -21.22 3.89
N ASP A 140 -6.49 -22.06 4.07
CA ASP A 140 -7.68 -21.81 4.89
C ASP A 140 -7.99 -23.06 5.68
N PHE A 141 -7.88 -22.96 7.01
CA PHE A 141 -8.08 -24.10 7.89
C PHE A 141 -8.69 -23.66 9.21
N GLN A 142 -9.21 -24.63 9.96
CA GLN A 142 -9.72 -24.42 11.31
C GLN A 142 -8.66 -24.81 12.33
N ALA A 143 -8.49 -23.99 13.36
CA ALA A 143 -7.59 -24.26 14.46
C ALA A 143 -8.02 -25.54 15.20
N PRO A 144 -7.22 -26.62 15.22
CA PRO A 144 -7.59 -27.86 15.92
C PRO A 144 -7.66 -27.69 17.43
N GLU A 145 -6.87 -26.78 17.99
CA GLU A 145 -6.79 -26.47 19.43
C GLU A 145 -6.64 -24.97 19.65
N SER A 146 -7.04 -24.50 20.83
CA SER A 146 -6.82 -23.10 21.21
C SER A 146 -5.37 -22.89 21.60
N GLY A 147 -4.77 -21.76 21.21
CA GLY A 147 -3.44 -21.38 21.66
C GLY A 147 -2.73 -20.44 20.70
N THR A 148 -1.43 -20.28 20.92
CA THR A 148 -0.57 -19.48 20.06
C THR A 148 -0.15 -20.27 18.83
N TYR A 149 -0.37 -19.71 17.65
CA TYR A 149 0.11 -20.21 16.38
C TYR A 149 1.22 -19.31 15.86
N TYR A 150 2.07 -19.86 15.00
CA TYR A 150 3.15 -19.13 14.35
C TYR A 150 3.06 -19.31 12.84
N ALA A 151 3.16 -18.21 12.11
CA ALA A 151 3.49 -18.21 10.69
C ALA A 151 4.97 -17.86 10.55
N ALA A 152 5.74 -18.72 9.89
CA ALA A 152 7.13 -18.48 9.57
C ALA A 152 7.34 -18.44 8.06
N VAL A 153 8.25 -17.59 7.61
CA VAL A 153 8.67 -17.50 6.21
C VAL A 153 10.14 -17.86 6.15
N SER A 154 10.47 -18.83 5.31
CA SER A 154 11.83 -19.34 5.13
C SER A 154 12.19 -19.37 3.65
N SER A 155 13.46 -19.17 3.32
CA SER A 155 13.95 -19.40 1.95
C SER A 155 15.13 -20.37 1.99
N ALA A 156 15.06 -21.42 1.18
CA ALA A 156 16.17 -22.35 1.00
C ALA A 156 17.30 -21.76 0.14
N GLY A 157 17.07 -20.62 -0.53
CA GLY A 157 18.07 -19.90 -1.32
C GLY A 157 17.58 -18.54 -1.79
N GLY A 158 18.48 -17.56 -1.86
CA GLY A 158 18.20 -16.22 -2.32
C GLY A 158 17.56 -15.29 -1.29
N GLU A 159 17.70 -13.99 -1.55
CA GLU A 159 17.11 -12.91 -0.78
C GLU A 159 15.93 -12.27 -1.52
N GLY A 160 15.01 -11.67 -0.78
CA GLY A 160 13.88 -11.02 -1.42
C GLY A 160 12.78 -10.52 -0.49
N ASN A 161 11.93 -9.71 -1.10
CA ASN A 161 10.76 -9.13 -0.46
C ASN A 161 9.60 -10.13 -0.44
N TYR A 162 8.92 -10.22 0.71
CA TYR A 162 7.73 -11.07 0.88
C TYR A 162 6.63 -10.34 1.65
N GLY A 163 5.42 -10.87 1.60
CA GLY A 163 4.30 -10.47 2.43
C GLY A 163 3.55 -11.69 2.95
N VAL A 164 3.28 -11.73 4.26
CA VAL A 164 2.38 -12.73 4.85
C VAL A 164 0.98 -12.14 4.92
N VAL A 165 0.05 -12.74 4.21
CA VAL A 165 -1.38 -12.39 4.28
C VAL A 165 -1.97 -13.14 5.48
N LEU A 166 -2.56 -12.41 6.42
CA LEU A 166 -3.25 -12.98 7.57
C LEU A 166 -4.63 -12.36 7.72
N GLY A 167 -5.63 -13.19 8.01
CA GLY A 167 -6.97 -12.74 8.36
C GLY A 167 -7.86 -12.39 7.16
N TYR A 168 -9.17 -12.30 7.42
CA TYR A 168 -10.23 -12.27 6.40
C TYR A 168 -11.31 -11.21 6.65
N ARG A 169 -11.26 -10.48 7.76
CA ARG A 169 -12.19 -9.40 8.10
C ARG A 169 -11.58 -8.04 7.75
N GLU A 170 -12.25 -7.31 6.87
CA GLU A 170 -11.87 -5.94 6.54
C GLU A 170 -12.39 -4.96 7.60
N ARG A 171 -11.50 -4.50 8.48
CA ARG A 171 -11.83 -3.50 9.51
C ARG A 171 -10.69 -2.50 9.63
N PHE A 172 -10.94 -1.26 9.25
CA PHE A 172 -9.96 -0.18 9.30
C PHE A 172 -10.34 0.80 10.41
N SER A 173 -9.41 1.08 11.31
CA SER A 173 -9.51 2.24 12.18
C SER A 173 -9.24 3.52 11.38
N LEU A 174 -9.65 4.67 11.92
CA LEU A 174 -9.42 5.96 11.28
C LEU A 174 -7.92 6.26 11.09
N SER A 175 -7.09 5.92 12.08
CA SER A 175 -5.64 6.12 12.00
C SER A 175 -5.01 5.23 10.93
N GLU A 176 -5.44 3.97 10.82
CA GLU A 176 -5.00 3.08 9.74
C GLU A 176 -5.42 3.63 8.39
N TRP A 177 -6.67 4.05 8.25
CA TRP A 177 -7.19 4.63 7.01
C TRP A 177 -6.39 5.85 6.55
N LEU A 178 -6.11 6.79 7.46
CA LEU A 178 -5.36 8.01 7.15
C LEU A 178 -3.87 7.74 6.89
N SER A 179 -3.33 6.61 7.36
CA SER A 179 -1.94 6.21 7.11
C SER A 179 -1.70 5.52 5.77
N ILE A 180 -2.76 5.11 5.07
CA ILE A 180 -2.67 4.37 3.79
C ILE A 180 -1.79 5.06 2.74
N PRO A 181 -1.86 6.39 2.50
CA PRO A 181 -0.99 7.04 1.52
C PRO A 181 0.51 6.83 1.82
N LEU A 182 0.90 6.86 3.09
CA LEU A 182 2.29 6.64 3.50
C LEU A 182 2.69 5.16 3.37
N LYS A 183 1.77 4.25 3.70
CA LYS A 183 1.96 2.82 3.55
C LYS A 183 2.07 2.41 2.09
N GLN A 184 1.31 3.04 1.20
CA GLN A 184 1.36 2.81 -0.25
C GLN A 184 2.75 3.09 -0.83
N ILE A 185 3.44 4.16 -0.37
CA ILE A 185 4.83 4.43 -0.76
C ILE A 185 5.74 3.28 -0.33
N LYS A 186 5.57 2.79 0.91
CA LYS A 186 6.35 1.65 1.42
C LYS A 186 6.07 0.38 0.61
N THR A 187 4.83 0.16 0.19
CA THR A 187 4.48 -0.96 -0.70
C THR A 187 5.18 -0.83 -2.05
N TYR A 188 5.21 0.35 -2.68
CA TYR A 188 5.97 0.56 -3.93
C TYR A 188 7.47 0.37 -3.75
N ARG A 189 8.03 0.75 -2.60
CA ARG A 189 9.41 0.47 -2.25
C ARG A 189 9.66 -1.03 -2.08
N TRP A 190 8.72 -1.76 -1.47
CA TRP A 190 8.75 -3.21 -1.34
C TRP A 190 8.60 -3.94 -2.70
N GLU A 191 7.98 -3.30 -3.71
CA GLU A 191 7.99 -3.79 -5.08
C GLU A 191 9.29 -3.52 -5.85
N GLY A 192 10.21 -2.77 -5.25
CA GLY A 192 11.48 -2.36 -5.84
C GLY A 192 11.47 -1.06 -6.62
N GLN A 193 10.42 -0.26 -6.48
CA GLN A 193 10.38 1.04 -7.13
C GLN A 193 11.30 2.04 -6.43
N SER A 194 12.01 2.87 -7.21
CA SER A 194 12.79 3.98 -6.66
C SER A 194 11.88 5.15 -6.27
N LEU A 195 12.27 5.94 -5.25
CA LEU A 195 11.49 7.13 -4.88
C LEU A 195 11.28 8.09 -6.07
N PRO A 196 12.29 8.40 -6.91
CA PRO A 196 12.08 9.22 -8.10
C PRO A 196 11.01 8.66 -9.03
N PHE A 197 10.97 7.33 -9.23
CA PHE A 197 9.95 6.70 -10.08
C PHE A 197 8.55 6.84 -9.49
N ILE A 198 8.40 6.62 -8.17
CA ILE A 198 7.12 6.76 -7.46
C ILE A 198 6.59 8.20 -7.57
N PHE A 199 7.46 9.19 -7.38
CA PHE A 199 7.10 10.61 -7.36
C PHE A 199 7.09 11.28 -8.73
N LEU A 200 7.53 10.59 -9.80
CA LEU A 200 7.66 11.17 -11.14
C LEU A 200 6.34 11.82 -11.64
N PRO A 201 5.16 11.18 -11.55
CA PRO A 201 3.93 11.78 -12.07
C PRO A 201 3.51 13.05 -11.31
N LEU A 202 3.66 13.04 -9.98
CA LEU A 202 3.42 14.21 -9.14
C LEU A 202 4.41 15.33 -9.45
N GLY A 203 5.70 15.01 -9.60
CA GLY A 203 6.74 15.96 -9.96
C GLY A 203 6.47 16.64 -11.30
N ILE A 204 6.07 15.87 -12.31
CA ILE A 204 5.68 16.40 -13.63
C ILE A 204 4.45 17.30 -13.52
N THR A 205 3.43 16.89 -12.75
CA THR A 205 2.20 17.68 -12.58
C THR A 205 2.48 19.01 -11.88
N LEU A 206 3.28 18.99 -10.82
CA LEU A 206 3.69 20.21 -10.11
C LEU A 206 4.51 21.12 -11.03
N ALA A 207 5.52 20.59 -11.74
CA ALA A 207 6.35 21.37 -12.64
C ALA A 207 5.53 22.01 -13.76
N ALA A 208 4.66 21.24 -14.43
CA ALA A 208 3.78 21.74 -15.49
C ALA A 208 2.80 22.79 -14.96
N GLY A 209 2.18 22.55 -13.80
CA GLY A 209 1.27 23.48 -13.16
C GLY A 209 1.93 24.82 -12.81
N ILE A 210 3.13 24.76 -12.21
CA ILE A 210 3.92 25.95 -11.86
C ILE A 210 4.31 26.71 -13.15
N LEU A 211 4.78 26.03 -14.19
CA LEU A 211 5.15 26.67 -15.46
C LEU A 211 3.97 27.41 -16.11
N VAL A 212 2.77 26.82 -16.08
CA VAL A 212 1.54 27.44 -16.61
C VAL A 212 1.17 28.69 -15.80
N ILE A 213 1.29 28.64 -14.47
CA ILE A 213 1.03 29.79 -13.59
C ILE A 213 2.05 30.91 -13.84
N LEU A 214 3.34 30.58 -13.93
CA LEU A 214 4.42 31.55 -14.14
C LEU A 214 4.39 32.18 -15.54
N HIS A 215 3.92 31.48 -16.57
CA HIS A 215 3.70 32.06 -17.88
C HIS A 215 2.62 33.17 -17.86
N LYS A 216 1.69 33.12 -16.91
CA LYS A 216 0.68 34.17 -16.69
C LYS A 216 1.17 35.15 -15.62
N LYS A 217 2.33 35.79 -15.86
CA LYS A 217 3.04 36.67 -14.91
C LYS A 217 2.15 37.74 -14.24
N GLU A 218 1.24 38.35 -14.99
CA GLU A 218 0.30 39.37 -14.47
C GLU A 218 -0.71 38.77 -13.48
N ALA A 219 -1.14 37.52 -13.68
CA ALA A 219 -2.02 36.83 -12.75
C ALA A 219 -1.27 36.44 -11.47
N ALA A 220 -0.07 35.84 -11.59
CA ALA A 220 0.69 35.33 -10.46
C ALA A 220 1.11 36.44 -9.46
N ALA A 221 1.41 37.64 -9.94
CA ALA A 221 1.81 38.78 -9.09
C ALA A 221 0.67 39.26 -8.16
N GLY A 222 -0.59 38.98 -8.50
CA GLY A 222 -1.77 39.34 -7.70
C GLY A 222 -2.26 38.24 -6.76
N PHE A 223 -1.58 37.10 -6.65
CA PHE A 223 -2.06 35.98 -5.85
C PHE A 223 -1.78 36.18 -4.37
N ASN A 224 -2.83 36.07 -3.55
CA ASN A 224 -2.70 36.00 -2.10
C ASN A 224 -2.36 34.56 -1.63
N PRO A 225 -1.92 34.37 -0.38
CA PRO A 225 -1.54 33.06 0.15
C PRO A 225 -2.65 32.00 0.08
N ALA A 226 -3.91 32.37 0.32
CA ALA A 226 -5.03 31.43 0.23
C ALA A 226 -5.22 30.89 -1.20
N ARG A 227 -5.01 31.74 -2.21
CA ARG A 227 -5.06 31.37 -3.62
C ARG A 227 -3.90 30.43 -4.00
N TRP A 228 -2.69 30.69 -3.49
CA TRP A 228 -1.56 29.78 -3.67
C TRP A 228 -1.83 28.41 -3.05
N ALA A 229 -2.32 28.38 -1.80
CA ALA A 229 -2.67 27.14 -1.12
C ALA A 229 -3.73 26.34 -1.92
N GLY A 230 -4.78 27.02 -2.42
CA GLY A 230 -5.81 26.37 -3.24
C GLY A 230 -5.29 25.83 -4.57
N LEU A 231 -4.37 26.54 -5.23
CA LEU A 231 -3.74 26.08 -6.46
C LEU A 231 -2.84 24.86 -6.22
N PHE A 232 -1.97 24.92 -5.22
CA PHE A 232 -1.11 23.78 -4.90
C PHE A 232 -1.93 22.57 -4.44
N SER A 233 -2.96 22.78 -3.62
CA SER A 233 -3.92 21.72 -3.27
C SER A 233 -4.48 21.04 -4.53
N GLY A 234 -4.93 21.82 -5.51
CA GLY A 234 -5.42 21.29 -6.78
C GLY A 234 -4.37 20.52 -7.58
N LEU A 235 -3.12 21.00 -7.63
CA LEU A 235 -2.03 20.30 -8.30
C LEU A 235 -1.66 18.99 -7.60
N PHE A 236 -1.68 18.93 -6.26
CA PHE A 236 -1.45 17.69 -5.50
C PHE A 236 -2.57 16.66 -5.76
N PHE A 237 -3.84 17.10 -5.76
CA PHE A 237 -4.98 16.24 -6.09
C PHE A 237 -4.88 15.69 -7.52
N LEU A 238 -4.61 16.55 -8.51
CA LEU A 238 -4.37 16.12 -9.90
C LEU A 238 -3.19 15.15 -10.00
N GLY A 239 -2.07 15.49 -9.37
CA GLY A 239 -0.86 14.69 -9.41
C GLY A 239 -1.09 13.30 -8.82
N THR A 240 -1.94 13.18 -7.79
CA THR A 240 -2.35 11.88 -7.24
C THR A 240 -3.16 11.06 -8.24
N GLY A 241 -4.10 11.68 -8.95
CA GLY A 241 -4.84 11.01 -10.02
C GLY A 241 -3.93 10.48 -11.13
N PHE A 242 -2.96 11.28 -11.58
CA PHE A 242 -1.94 10.86 -12.54
C PHE A 242 -1.03 9.76 -11.99
N SER A 243 -0.60 9.85 -10.72
CA SER A 243 0.20 8.81 -10.05
C SER A 243 -0.55 7.48 -10.00
N LEU A 244 -1.84 7.46 -9.67
CA LEU A 244 -2.65 6.25 -9.64
C LEU A 244 -2.76 5.60 -11.03
N ILE A 245 -2.97 6.40 -12.09
CA ILE A 245 -2.99 5.89 -13.47
C ILE A 245 -1.62 5.33 -13.87
N PHE A 246 -0.54 6.06 -13.55
CA PHE A 246 0.81 5.61 -13.87
C PHE A 246 1.15 4.28 -13.18
N GLN A 247 0.87 4.16 -11.88
CA GLN A 247 1.08 2.94 -11.11
C GLN A 247 0.18 1.79 -11.58
N MET A 248 -1.06 2.09 -11.98
CA MET A 248 -1.95 1.11 -12.60
C MET A 248 -1.35 0.52 -13.88
N LEU A 249 -0.88 1.37 -14.80
CA LEU A 249 -0.28 0.91 -16.06
C LEU A 249 0.99 0.12 -15.80
N TYR A 250 1.83 0.57 -14.87
CA TYR A 250 3.04 -0.12 -14.47
C TYR A 250 2.76 -1.51 -13.87
N SER A 251 1.76 -1.63 -12.99
CA SER A 251 1.37 -2.90 -12.38
C SER A 251 0.68 -3.83 -13.36
N LEU A 252 -0.22 -3.32 -14.21
CA LEU A 252 -0.87 -4.12 -15.27
C LEU A 252 0.10 -4.65 -16.33
N SER A 253 1.24 -4.00 -16.55
CA SER A 253 2.28 -4.55 -17.43
C SER A 253 2.95 -5.82 -16.88
N ARG A 254 2.74 -6.13 -15.60
CA ARG A 254 3.36 -7.25 -14.87
C ARG A 254 2.35 -8.27 -14.35
N SER A 255 1.06 -7.93 -14.38
CA SER A 255 -0.03 -8.75 -13.84
C SER A 255 -1.05 -9.12 -14.91
N SER A 256 -1.93 -10.06 -14.57
CA SER A 256 -3.17 -10.21 -15.33
C SER A 256 -4.17 -9.11 -15.01
N TYR A 257 -5.11 -8.93 -15.93
CA TYR A 257 -6.24 -8.04 -15.71
C TYR A 257 -7.09 -8.51 -14.52
N SER A 258 -7.51 -7.56 -13.69
CA SER A 258 -8.37 -7.79 -12.52
C SER A 258 -9.54 -6.80 -12.54
N PRO A 259 -10.75 -7.20 -12.11
CA PRO A 259 -11.87 -6.27 -11.89
C PRO A 259 -11.53 -5.12 -10.93
N GLU A 260 -10.54 -5.30 -10.05
CA GLU A 260 -10.07 -4.26 -9.12
C GLU A 260 -9.49 -3.02 -9.81
N VAL A 261 -9.17 -3.10 -11.11
CA VAL A 261 -8.82 -1.93 -11.94
C VAL A 261 -9.89 -0.83 -11.84
N ILE A 262 -11.17 -1.20 -11.69
CA ILE A 262 -12.28 -0.24 -11.54
C ILE A 262 -12.10 0.62 -10.28
N ILE A 263 -11.57 0.06 -9.19
CA ILE A 263 -11.30 0.78 -7.93
C ILE A 263 -10.26 1.87 -8.19
N THR A 264 -9.15 1.51 -8.83
CA THR A 264 -8.09 2.45 -9.18
C THR A 264 -8.57 3.57 -10.07
N VAL A 265 -9.34 3.24 -11.11
CA VAL A 265 -9.92 4.24 -12.03
C VAL A 265 -10.82 5.20 -11.27
N PHE A 266 -11.67 4.69 -10.38
CA PHE A 266 -12.54 5.52 -9.56
C PHE A 266 -11.74 6.48 -8.66
N LEU A 267 -10.72 5.98 -7.95
CA LEU A 267 -9.85 6.81 -7.09
C LEU A 267 -9.08 7.87 -7.91
N ALA A 268 -8.59 7.50 -9.09
CA ALA A 268 -7.89 8.41 -9.99
C ALA A 268 -8.81 9.51 -10.52
N LEU A 269 -10.04 9.17 -10.92
CA LEU A 269 -11.05 10.14 -11.39
C LEU A 269 -11.52 11.06 -10.26
N ALA A 270 -11.75 10.52 -9.06
CA ALA A 270 -12.11 11.32 -7.89
C ALA A 270 -11.01 12.34 -7.56
N SER A 271 -9.75 11.87 -7.47
CA SER A 271 -8.58 12.72 -7.23
C SER A 271 -8.42 13.80 -8.30
N SER A 272 -8.57 13.42 -9.57
CA SER A 272 -8.48 14.35 -10.69
C SER A 272 -9.62 15.38 -10.65
N GLY A 273 -10.84 14.95 -10.32
CA GLY A 273 -12.01 15.82 -10.16
C GLY A 273 -11.80 16.87 -9.07
N PHE A 274 -11.33 16.45 -7.89
CA PHE A 274 -10.99 17.37 -6.79
C PHE A 274 -9.92 18.38 -7.23
N GLY A 275 -8.91 17.92 -7.95
CA GLY A 275 -7.85 18.77 -8.49
C GLY A 275 -8.36 19.83 -9.46
N VAL A 276 -9.17 19.44 -10.45
CA VAL A 276 -9.79 20.38 -11.39
C VAL A 276 -10.66 21.40 -10.67
N ILE A 277 -11.50 20.97 -9.71
CA ILE A 277 -12.37 21.86 -8.95
C ILE A 277 -11.54 22.87 -8.15
N ALA A 278 -10.52 22.43 -7.42
CA ALA A 278 -9.64 23.29 -6.64
C ALA A 278 -8.91 24.33 -7.52
N LEU A 279 -8.39 23.91 -8.68
CA LEU A 279 -7.73 24.81 -9.64
C LEU A 279 -8.71 25.83 -10.22
N VAL A 280 -9.91 25.40 -10.63
CA VAL A 280 -10.93 26.30 -11.19
C VAL A 280 -11.39 27.33 -10.16
N LEU A 281 -11.65 26.91 -8.92
CA LEU A 281 -12.05 27.80 -7.84
C LEU A 281 -10.95 28.84 -7.53
N SER A 282 -9.69 28.42 -7.55
CA SER A 282 -8.55 29.30 -7.29
C SER A 282 -8.23 30.24 -8.45
N MET A 283 -8.46 29.83 -9.70
CA MET A 283 -8.16 30.66 -10.87
C MET A 283 -9.27 31.68 -11.20
N LYS A 284 -10.55 31.31 -11.06
CA LYS A 284 -11.69 32.13 -11.54
C LYS A 284 -12.02 33.35 -10.69
N ASP A 285 -11.54 33.44 -9.44
CA ASP A 285 -11.87 34.56 -8.55
C ASP A 285 -10.62 35.19 -7.93
N GLU A 286 -10.26 36.36 -8.44
CA GLU A 286 -9.14 37.13 -7.95
C GLU A 286 -9.32 37.60 -6.50
N ARG A 287 -10.56 37.64 -5.99
CA ARG A 287 -10.89 38.01 -4.61
C ARG A 287 -11.05 36.82 -3.67
N TYR A 288 -10.71 35.61 -4.13
CA TYR A 288 -10.69 34.42 -3.28
C TYR A 288 -9.83 34.68 -2.02
N GLY A 289 -10.36 34.42 -0.83
CA GLY A 289 -9.71 34.71 0.46
C GLY A 289 -10.15 36.02 1.14
N GLU A 290 -10.73 36.97 0.40
CA GLU A 290 -11.08 38.30 0.95
C GLU A 290 -12.39 38.32 1.74
N LYS A 291 -13.48 37.73 1.23
CA LYS A 291 -14.81 37.73 1.90
C LYS A 291 -15.74 36.53 1.62
N SER A 292 -15.34 35.53 0.82
CA SER A 292 -16.27 34.48 0.36
C SER A 292 -16.38 33.28 1.32
N THR A 293 -17.35 33.28 2.23
CA THR A 293 -17.64 32.17 3.16
C THR A 293 -17.95 30.86 2.44
N GLN A 294 -18.67 30.94 1.30
CA GLN A 294 -19.05 29.78 0.50
C GLN A 294 -17.84 29.06 -0.10
N LYS A 295 -16.83 29.79 -0.57
CA LYS A 295 -15.64 29.17 -1.15
C LYS A 295 -14.71 28.60 -0.08
N ARG A 296 -14.67 29.20 1.11
CA ARG A 296 -14.00 28.62 2.27
C ARG A 296 -14.63 27.26 2.64
N LEU A 297 -15.96 27.16 2.60
CA LEU A 297 -16.65 25.90 2.78
C LEU A 297 -16.28 24.87 1.70
N TYR A 298 -16.16 25.27 0.43
CA TYR A 298 -15.73 24.36 -0.64
C TYR A 298 -14.34 23.80 -0.41
N PHE A 299 -13.36 24.63 -0.03
CA PHE A 299 -12.01 24.15 0.25
C PHE A 299 -11.93 23.30 1.53
N PHE A 300 -12.76 23.59 2.53
CA PHE A 300 -12.90 22.72 3.70
C PHE A 300 -13.45 21.34 3.31
N VAL A 301 -14.49 21.28 2.47
CA VAL A 301 -15.06 20.03 1.95
C VAL A 301 -14.04 19.29 1.07
N LEU A 302 -13.28 20.00 0.24
CA LEU A 302 -12.20 19.41 -0.57
C LEU A 302 -11.09 18.83 0.30
N GLY A 303 -10.73 19.48 1.41
CA GLY A 303 -9.78 18.93 2.38
C GLY A 303 -10.28 17.63 3.01
N LEU A 304 -11.53 17.59 3.45
CA LEU A 304 -12.15 16.37 4.00
C LEU A 304 -12.23 15.25 2.95
N ALA A 305 -12.67 15.57 1.74
CA ALA A 305 -12.74 14.62 0.63
C ALA A 305 -11.34 14.11 0.26
N GLY A 306 -10.34 14.99 0.20
CA GLY A 306 -8.96 14.60 -0.06
C GLY A 306 -8.40 13.63 0.97
N LEU A 307 -8.67 13.84 2.26
CA LEU A 307 -8.30 12.88 3.31
C LEU A 307 -9.01 11.54 3.17
N LEU A 308 -10.32 11.56 2.86
CA LEU A 308 -11.14 10.36 2.75
C LEU A 308 -10.72 9.48 1.56
N PHE A 309 -10.41 10.09 0.41
CA PHE A 309 -10.05 9.41 -0.83
C PHE A 309 -8.54 9.35 -1.08
N TRP A 310 -7.72 9.77 -0.10
CA TRP A 310 -6.25 9.86 -0.21
C TRP A 310 -5.75 10.77 -1.35
N ALA A 311 -6.62 11.62 -1.89
CA ALA A 311 -6.26 12.53 -2.96
C ALA A 311 -5.33 13.62 -2.43
N GLY A 312 -4.24 13.89 -3.17
CA GLY A 312 -3.24 14.88 -2.79
C GLY A 312 -2.35 14.43 -1.64
N TRP A 313 -2.43 13.14 -1.30
CA TRP A 313 -1.77 12.56 -0.15
C TRP A 313 -2.16 13.36 1.10
N ILE A 314 -1.22 13.65 1.99
CA ILE A 314 -1.50 14.46 3.18
C ILE A 314 -1.38 15.97 2.88
N LEU A 315 -0.54 16.37 1.92
CA LEU A 315 -0.24 17.77 1.64
C LEU A 315 -1.39 18.50 0.92
N GLY A 316 -2.02 17.89 -0.07
CA GLY A 316 -3.14 18.47 -0.81
C GLY A 316 -4.31 18.86 0.10
N PRO A 317 -4.76 17.98 1.01
CA PRO A 317 -5.78 18.30 2.01
C PRO A 317 -5.37 19.40 3.00
N ILE A 318 -4.13 19.39 3.50
CA ILE A 318 -3.63 20.46 4.39
C ILE A 318 -3.72 21.81 3.69
N LEU A 319 -3.24 21.89 2.44
CA LEU A 319 -3.31 23.10 1.63
C LEU A 319 -4.76 23.53 1.32
N ALA A 320 -5.68 22.58 1.18
CA ALA A 320 -7.11 22.89 1.05
C ALA A 320 -7.66 23.53 2.33
N PHE A 321 -7.33 22.99 3.50
CA PHE A 321 -7.72 23.59 4.78
C PHE A 321 -7.09 24.96 4.99
N GLU A 322 -5.82 25.14 4.64
CA GLU A 322 -5.18 26.46 4.65
C GLU A 322 -5.91 27.45 3.75
N ALA A 323 -6.25 27.05 2.53
CA ALA A 323 -7.05 27.87 1.62
C ALA A 323 -8.42 28.23 2.22
N ALA A 324 -9.03 27.34 3.01
CA ALA A 324 -10.31 27.58 3.67
C ALA A 324 -10.22 28.54 4.86
N VAL A 325 -9.12 28.50 5.61
CA VAL A 325 -8.99 29.24 6.88
C VAL A 325 -8.30 30.59 6.70
N LEU A 326 -7.31 30.71 5.82
CA LEU A 326 -6.47 31.91 5.68
C LEU A 326 -7.34 33.15 5.34
N PRO A 327 -7.47 34.13 6.25
CA PRO A 327 -8.17 35.37 5.96
C PRO A 327 -7.21 36.31 5.22
N TRP A 328 -7.56 36.73 4.01
CA TRP A 328 -6.82 37.79 3.33
C TRP A 328 -7.56 39.12 3.49
N LYS A 329 -7.02 40.03 4.31
CA LYS A 329 -7.36 41.45 4.22
C LYS A 329 -6.17 42.14 3.56
N ARG A 330 -6.35 42.62 2.33
CA ARG A 330 -5.36 43.51 1.69
C ARG A 330 -5.11 44.67 2.66
N LYS A 331 -3.89 44.80 3.20
CA LYS A 331 -3.49 46.04 3.87
C LYS A 331 -3.55 47.12 2.80
N GLY A 332 -4.43 48.09 3.01
CA GLY A 332 -4.62 49.25 2.13
C GLY A 332 -3.36 50.07 2.00
#